data_AF-A0A7H4P1E8-F1
#
_entry.id   AF-A0A7H4P1E8-F1
#
_cell.length_a   1.000
_cell.length_b   1.000
_cell.length_c   1.000
_cell.angle_alpha   90.00
_cell.angle_beta   90.00
_cell.angle_gamma   90.00
#
_symmetry.space_group_name_H-M   'P 1'
#
loop_
_entity.id
_entity.type
_entity.pdbx_description
1 polymer ?
#
loop_
_entity_poly.entity_id
_entity_poly.type
_entity_poly.pdbx_seq_one_letter_code
_entity_poly.pdbx_strand_id
1 'polypeptide(L)'
;MTDNSLHSASVVERRPNLIADLVMGRLTPAPIWQQRHYRLKFLLRTALFYAPTRSMLESLAARADFNQLLAAQVTLPGKVHRQYLTRGLNASQRAQAIISHYQFVDSLGGSRLAGAMTAAKETPLLELTGKDDSRFTLSASSAGKAEREGETTLWLRDSDETVLASATFSVTRQQEQWQLTIGGLQGPRSNIPHDVIKRATRACYGLFPKTPAAGVYLVDGGALPRSSYLRGQR
;
A
#
# COMPACT_ATOMS: atom_id res chain seq x y z
N MET A 1 32.56 -30.33 -2.38
CA MET A 1 31.49 -31.18 -1.85
C MET A 1 30.68 -30.34 -0.88
N THR A 2 29.50 -29.92 -1.34
CA THR A 2 28.23 -29.61 -0.64
C THR A 2 28.29 -29.33 0.87
N ASP A 3 28.02 -28.10 1.30
CA ASP A 3 26.69 -27.52 1.62
C ASP A 3 26.08 -28.05 2.92
N ASN A 4 25.87 -27.15 3.88
CA ASN A 4 24.66 -27.18 4.70
C ASN A 4 24.32 -25.82 5.33
N SER A 5 23.75 -24.96 4.48
CA SER A 5 22.54 -24.16 4.71
C SER A 5 22.01 -24.05 6.16
N LEU A 6 22.43 -23.02 6.87
CA LEU A 6 21.65 -22.43 7.97
C LEU A 6 20.61 -21.47 7.36
N HIS A 7 19.53 -22.02 6.80
CA HIS A 7 18.30 -21.25 6.63
C HIS A 7 17.51 -21.34 7.93
N SER A 8 17.72 -20.35 8.80
CA SER A 8 16.89 -20.10 9.96
C SER A 8 15.45 -19.88 9.48
N ALA A 9 14.63 -20.92 9.56
CA ALA A 9 13.19 -20.80 9.45
C ALA A 9 12.73 -19.87 10.58
N SER A 10 12.45 -18.61 10.25
CA SER A 10 11.83 -17.66 11.16
C SER A 10 10.50 -18.23 11.63
N VAL A 11 10.45 -18.71 12.86
CA VAL A 11 9.23 -19.17 13.51
C VAL A 11 8.30 -17.98 13.58
N VAL A 12 7.22 -18.00 12.80
CA VAL A 12 6.14 -17.01 12.88
C VAL A 12 5.45 -17.22 14.23
N GLU A 13 5.85 -16.47 15.25
CA GLU A 13 5.13 -16.42 16.51
C GLU A 13 3.71 -15.90 16.27
N ARG A 14 2.73 -16.82 16.24
CA ARG A 14 1.32 -16.44 16.34
C ARG A 14 1.16 -15.67 17.65
N ARG A 15 0.77 -14.39 17.57
CA ARG A 15 0.48 -13.54 18.72
C ARG A 15 -1.03 -13.57 19.01
N PRO A 16 -1.55 -14.51 19.83
CA PRO A 16 -2.99 -14.67 20.04
C PRO A 16 -3.65 -13.45 20.69
N ASN A 17 -2.86 -12.57 21.31
CA ASN A 17 -3.34 -11.41 22.08
C ASN A 17 -2.90 -10.07 21.47
N LEU A 18 -2.73 -9.98 20.15
CA LEU A 18 -2.20 -8.78 19.49
C LEU A 18 -2.95 -7.48 19.84
N ILE A 19 -4.28 -7.51 19.91
CA ILE A 19 -5.10 -6.35 20.32
C ILE A 19 -4.75 -5.94 21.75
N ALA A 20 -4.64 -6.90 22.66
CA ALA A 20 -4.30 -6.64 24.05
C ALA A 20 -2.86 -6.10 24.17
N ASP A 21 -1.91 -6.62 23.39
CA ASP A 21 -0.52 -6.15 23.39
C ASP A 21 -0.39 -4.70 22.90
N LEU A 22 -1.17 -4.32 21.88
CA LEU A 22 -1.27 -2.94 21.39
C LEU A 22 -1.92 -2.00 22.42
N VAL A 23 -3.01 -2.44 23.06
CA VAL A 23 -3.75 -1.65 24.07
C VAL A 23 -2.94 -1.48 25.35
N MET A 24 -2.25 -2.53 25.80
CA MET A 24 -1.39 -2.50 26.98
C MET A 24 -0.07 -1.77 26.71
N GLY A 25 0.27 -1.52 25.44
CA GLY A 25 1.52 -0.86 25.04
C GLY A 25 2.74 -1.77 25.13
N ARG A 26 2.55 -3.10 25.11
CA ARG A 26 3.62 -4.09 24.97
C ARG A 26 4.17 -4.08 23.55
N LEU A 27 3.31 -3.79 22.58
CA LEU A 27 3.67 -3.54 21.19
C LEU A 27 3.45 -2.06 20.86
N THR A 28 4.51 -1.35 20.50
CA THR A 28 4.44 0.07 20.12
C THR A 28 5.02 0.29 18.73
N PRO A 29 4.19 0.18 17.67
CA PRO A 29 4.58 0.42 16.28
C PRO A 29 5.30 1.74 16.03
N ALA A 30 4.93 2.78 16.80
CA ALA A 30 5.47 4.12 16.67
C ALA A 30 5.27 4.92 17.97
N PRO A 31 5.92 6.09 18.12
CA PRO A 31 5.82 6.91 19.33
C PRO A 31 4.38 7.26 19.74
N ILE A 32 3.45 7.40 18.79
CA ILE A 32 2.05 7.69 19.08
C ILE A 32 1.37 6.60 19.94
N TRP A 33 1.81 5.34 19.83
CA TRP A 33 1.28 4.22 20.61
C TRP A 33 1.72 4.24 22.08
N GLN A 34 2.74 5.03 22.44
CA GLN A 34 3.11 5.22 23.84
C GLN A 34 2.07 6.05 24.59
N GLN A 35 1.35 6.94 23.89
CA GLN A 35 0.35 7.83 24.46
C GLN A 35 -0.90 7.06 24.93
N ARG A 36 -1.23 7.18 26.22
CA ARG A 36 -2.38 6.47 26.83
C ARG A 36 -3.71 6.83 26.18
N HIS A 37 -3.92 8.11 25.86
CA HIS A 37 -5.17 8.56 25.23
C HIS A 37 -5.35 7.97 23.82
N TYR A 38 -4.26 7.75 23.07
CA TYR A 38 -4.31 7.12 21.76
C TYR A 38 -4.73 5.65 21.89
N ARG A 39 -4.11 4.92 22.84
CA ARG A 39 -4.46 3.52 23.13
C ARG A 39 -5.90 3.36 23.61
N LEU A 40 -6.41 4.28 24.43
CA LEU A 40 -7.82 4.28 24.84
C LEU A 40 -8.76 4.52 23.65
N LYS A 41 -8.45 5.50 22.78
CA LYS A 41 -9.21 5.74 21.54
C LYS A 41 -9.22 4.51 20.62
N PHE A 42 -8.07 3.83 20.50
CA PHE A 42 -7.96 2.60 19.75
C PHE A 42 -8.81 1.48 20.38
N LEU A 43 -8.72 1.27 21.69
CA LEU A 43 -9.52 0.27 22.41
C LEU A 43 -11.03 0.48 22.21
N LEU A 44 -11.53 1.70 22.41
CA LEU A 44 -12.95 2.02 22.26
C LEU A 44 -13.44 1.76 20.83
N ARG A 45 -12.65 2.14 19.82
CA ARG A 45 -13.01 1.88 18.41
C ARG A 45 -12.91 0.40 18.05
N THR A 46 -11.94 -0.31 18.61
CA THR A 46 -11.82 -1.76 18.46
C THR A 46 -13.00 -2.47 19.11
N ALA A 47 -13.54 -1.98 20.24
CA ALA A 47 -14.75 -2.54 20.83
C ALA A 47 -15.97 -2.40 19.90
N LEU A 48 -16.12 -1.25 19.23
CA LEU A 48 -17.19 -1.02 18.26
C LEU A 48 -17.06 -1.86 16.97
N PHE A 49 -15.83 -2.09 16.52
CA PHE A 49 -15.53 -2.81 15.27
C PHE A 49 -14.70 -4.07 15.52
N TYR A 50 -15.03 -4.83 16.56
CA TYR A 50 -14.18 -5.91 17.06
C TYR A 50 -13.92 -6.98 16.02
N ALA A 51 -14.97 -7.56 15.44
CA ALA A 51 -14.82 -8.66 14.48
C ALA A 51 -13.97 -8.26 13.25
N PRO A 52 -14.24 -7.13 12.55
CA PRO A 52 -13.38 -6.67 11.45
C PRO A 52 -11.93 -6.37 11.86
N THR A 53 -11.74 -5.71 13.01
CA THR A 53 -10.39 -5.35 13.49
C THR A 53 -9.59 -6.60 13.83
N ARG A 54 -10.21 -7.56 14.51
CA ARG A 54 -9.60 -8.83 14.87
C ARG A 54 -9.22 -9.63 13.64
N SER A 55 -10.13 -9.81 12.68
CA SER A 55 -9.87 -10.56 11.45
C SER A 55 -8.68 -9.96 10.66
N MET A 56 -8.63 -8.64 10.51
CA MET A 56 -7.51 -7.97 9.88
C MET A 56 -6.19 -8.20 10.64
N LEU A 57 -6.18 -7.96 11.95
CA LEU A 57 -4.96 -8.07 12.75
C LEU A 57 -4.44 -9.50 12.85
N GLU A 58 -5.32 -10.49 12.98
CA GLU A 58 -4.92 -11.91 12.96
C GLU A 58 -4.31 -12.30 11.62
N SER A 59 -4.90 -11.85 10.51
CA SER A 59 -4.34 -12.10 9.17
C SER A 59 -2.97 -11.42 8.97
N LEU A 60 -2.79 -10.20 9.48
CA LEU A 60 -1.52 -9.49 9.39
C LEU A 60 -0.45 -10.10 10.30
N ALA A 61 -0.82 -10.52 11.51
CA ALA A 61 0.10 -11.13 12.48
C ALA A 61 0.66 -12.48 12.04
N ALA A 62 -0.04 -13.17 11.12
CA ALA A 62 0.44 -14.41 10.52
C ALA A 62 1.59 -14.21 9.52
N ARG A 63 1.93 -12.96 9.18
CA ARG A 63 3.00 -12.65 8.24
C ARG A 63 4.33 -12.45 8.96
N ALA A 64 5.43 -12.89 8.34
CA ALA A 64 6.78 -12.68 8.86
C ALA A 64 7.18 -11.19 8.89
N ASP A 65 6.67 -10.38 7.96
CA ASP A 65 6.96 -8.95 7.84
C ASP A 65 6.03 -8.06 8.68
N PHE A 66 5.24 -8.62 9.61
CA PHE A 66 4.25 -7.87 10.38
C PHE A 66 4.82 -6.64 11.10
N ASN A 67 5.98 -6.77 11.77
CA ASN A 67 6.59 -5.64 12.47
C ASN A 67 7.07 -4.56 11.49
N GLN A 68 7.49 -4.95 10.28
CA GLN A 68 7.85 -4.02 9.21
C GLN A 68 6.62 -3.26 8.72
N LEU A 69 5.48 -3.95 8.52
CA LEU A 69 4.22 -3.29 8.14
C LEU A 69 3.77 -2.25 9.16
N LEU A 70 3.91 -2.57 10.44
CA LEU A 70 3.60 -1.65 11.55
C LEU A 70 4.51 -0.42 11.57
N ALA A 71 5.80 -0.60 11.26
CA ALA A 71 6.75 0.50 11.15
C ALA A 71 6.52 1.34 9.89
N ALA A 72 6.11 0.71 8.79
CA ALA A 72 5.84 1.37 7.51
C ALA A 72 4.52 2.16 7.54
N GLN A 73 3.51 1.64 8.24
CA GLN A 73 2.19 2.25 8.39
C GLN A 73 1.75 2.22 9.86
N VAL A 74 2.05 3.31 10.56
CA VAL A 74 1.85 3.45 12.01
C VAL A 74 0.40 3.26 12.45
N THR A 75 -0.54 3.64 11.58
CA THR A 75 -1.98 3.57 11.91
C THR A 75 -2.68 2.37 11.28
N LEU A 76 -1.93 1.44 10.68
CA LEU A 76 -2.45 0.20 10.10
C LEU A 76 -3.38 -0.57 11.05
N PRO A 77 -3.08 -0.72 12.37
CA PRO A 77 -3.99 -1.42 13.26
C PRO A 77 -5.38 -0.78 13.41
N GLY A 78 -5.46 0.55 13.33
CA GLY A 78 -6.71 1.31 13.45
C GLY A 78 -7.35 1.66 12.11
N LYS A 79 -6.80 1.16 10.99
CA LYS A 79 -7.18 1.59 9.64
C LYS A 79 -8.64 1.28 9.31
N VAL A 80 -9.16 0.17 9.83
CA VAL A 80 -10.58 -0.23 9.70
C VAL A 80 -11.55 0.70 10.41
N HIS A 81 -11.08 1.54 11.34
CA HIS A 81 -11.95 2.48 12.09
C HIS A 81 -12.22 3.77 11.33
N ARG A 82 -11.46 4.09 10.27
CA ARG A 82 -11.56 5.35 9.51
C ARG A 82 -11.82 5.12 8.02
N GLN A 83 -12.28 6.14 7.30
CA GLN A 83 -12.48 6.06 5.86
C GLN A 83 -11.17 5.68 5.15
N TYR A 84 -11.26 4.66 4.29
CA TYR A 84 -10.13 4.01 3.62
C TYR A 84 -10.58 3.59 2.21
N LEU A 85 -9.71 3.82 1.23
CA LEU A 85 -9.83 3.42 -0.18
C LEU A 85 -10.96 4.12 -0.95
N THR A 86 -12.22 3.76 -0.70
CA THR A 86 -13.39 4.36 -1.36
C THR A 86 -14.45 4.77 -0.35
N ARG A 87 -15.26 5.78 -0.71
CA ARG A 87 -16.42 6.17 0.10
C ARG A 87 -17.47 5.07 0.03
N GLY A 88 -18.03 4.69 1.18
CA GLY A 88 -19.12 3.72 1.28
C GLY A 88 -18.73 2.34 1.83
N LEU A 89 -17.43 2.02 1.96
CA LEU A 89 -17.01 0.76 2.57
C LEU A 89 -17.30 0.71 4.06
N ASN A 90 -17.98 -0.35 4.50
CA ASN A 90 -18.16 -0.62 5.93
C ASN A 90 -16.86 -1.15 6.57
N ALA A 91 -16.82 -1.32 7.90
CA ALA A 91 -15.60 -1.77 8.59
C ALA A 91 -15.11 -3.16 8.15
N SER A 92 -16.03 -4.08 7.86
CA SER A 92 -15.70 -5.43 7.38
C SER A 92 -15.11 -5.39 5.97
N GLN A 93 -15.70 -4.62 5.06
CA GLN A 93 -15.18 -4.44 3.70
C GLN A 93 -13.81 -3.78 3.69
N ARG A 94 -13.58 -2.80 4.58
CA ARG A 94 -12.26 -2.18 4.77
C ARG A 94 -11.23 -3.20 5.26
N ALA A 95 -11.58 -4.02 6.25
CA ALA A 95 -10.71 -5.10 6.74
C ALA A 95 -10.37 -6.09 5.61
N GLN A 96 -11.38 -6.53 4.86
CA GLN A 96 -11.21 -7.46 3.75
C GLN A 96 -10.34 -6.88 2.64
N ALA A 97 -10.49 -5.60 2.31
CA ALA A 97 -9.65 -4.94 1.31
C ALA A 97 -8.16 -4.90 1.72
N ILE A 98 -7.88 -4.68 3.02
CA ILE A 98 -6.52 -4.73 3.56
C ILE A 98 -5.97 -6.17 3.49
N ILE A 99 -6.74 -7.14 3.99
CA ILE A 99 -6.36 -8.57 3.97
C ILE A 99 -6.06 -9.02 2.54
N SER A 100 -6.96 -8.74 1.60
CA SER A 100 -6.80 -9.12 0.20
C SER A 100 -5.57 -8.49 -0.47
N HIS A 101 -5.21 -7.25 -0.11
CA HIS A 101 -4.01 -6.63 -0.67
C HIS A 101 -2.75 -7.37 -0.22
N TYR A 102 -2.67 -7.73 1.05
CA TYR A 102 -1.51 -8.46 1.56
C TYR A 102 -1.48 -9.92 1.07
N GLN A 103 -2.64 -10.56 0.88
CA GLN A 103 -2.72 -11.84 0.18
C GLN A 103 -2.23 -11.76 -1.27
N PHE A 104 -2.55 -10.67 -1.98
CA PHE A 104 -2.01 -10.42 -3.31
C PHE A 104 -0.48 -10.28 -3.26
N VAL A 105 0.06 -9.50 -2.32
CA VAL A 105 1.51 -9.36 -2.13
C VAL A 105 2.17 -10.73 -1.90
N ASP A 106 1.56 -11.59 -1.08
CA ASP A 106 2.07 -12.95 -0.81
C ASP A 106 2.05 -13.82 -2.07
N SER A 107 1.04 -13.66 -2.93
CA SER A 107 0.94 -14.37 -4.21
C SER A 107 2.05 -14.02 -5.20
N LEU A 108 2.73 -12.88 -5.03
CA LEU A 108 3.86 -12.45 -5.86
C LEU A 108 5.20 -13.12 -5.48
N GLY A 109 5.21 -14.06 -4.53
CA GLY A 109 6.30 -15.02 -4.32
C GLY A 109 7.67 -14.41 -4.00
N GLY A 110 7.74 -13.52 -3.00
CA GLY A 110 9.02 -12.94 -2.55
C GLY A 110 9.73 -12.06 -3.58
N SER A 111 9.05 -11.69 -4.67
CA SER A 111 9.60 -10.83 -5.71
C SER A 111 10.03 -9.47 -5.18
N ARG A 112 10.90 -8.79 -5.93
CA ARG A 112 11.29 -7.39 -5.66
C ARG A 112 10.07 -6.47 -5.53
N LEU A 113 9.04 -6.72 -6.34
CA LEU A 113 7.77 -5.99 -6.26
C LEU A 113 7.08 -6.23 -4.91
N ALA A 114 6.94 -7.48 -4.48
CA ALA A 114 6.33 -7.81 -3.19
C ALA A 114 7.04 -7.11 -2.02
N GLY A 115 8.38 -7.17 -2.00
CA GLY A 115 9.17 -6.48 -0.98
C GLY A 115 9.03 -4.96 -1.02
N ALA A 116 8.98 -4.36 -2.21
CA ALA A 116 8.79 -2.92 -2.37
C ALA A 116 7.40 -2.44 -1.92
N MET A 117 6.36 -3.25 -2.13
CA MET A 117 4.98 -2.94 -1.70
C MET A 117 4.83 -2.85 -0.16
N THR A 118 5.68 -3.55 0.59
CA THR A 118 5.67 -3.55 2.07
C THR A 118 6.81 -2.75 2.69
N ALA A 119 7.70 -2.17 1.88
CA ALA A 119 8.85 -1.42 2.35
C ALA A 119 8.43 -0.06 2.95
N ALA A 120 9.00 0.30 4.11
CA ALA A 120 8.81 1.62 4.69
C ALA A 120 9.47 2.74 3.88
N LYS A 121 10.52 2.41 3.12
CA LYS A 121 11.25 3.32 2.23
C LYS A 121 10.98 2.96 0.77
N GLU A 122 11.03 3.97 -0.09
CA GLU A 122 10.94 3.79 -1.55
C GLU A 122 12.02 2.82 -2.03
N THR A 123 11.57 1.79 -2.74
CA THR A 123 12.42 0.75 -3.31
C THR A 123 12.30 0.84 -4.84
N PRO A 124 13.39 1.17 -5.56
CA PRO A 124 13.39 1.21 -7.02
C PRO A 124 12.97 -0.15 -7.57
N LEU A 125 12.17 -0.16 -8.64
CA LEU A 125 11.70 -1.36 -9.33
C LEU A 125 12.24 -1.44 -10.74
N LEU A 126 12.19 -0.32 -11.47
CA LEU A 126 12.55 -0.23 -12.87
C LEU A 126 13.11 1.16 -13.18
N GLU A 127 14.07 1.20 -14.09
CA GLU A 127 14.48 2.43 -14.76
C GLU A 127 13.93 2.43 -16.18
N LEU A 128 13.35 3.56 -16.57
CA LEU A 128 12.75 3.80 -17.86
C LEU A 128 13.56 4.87 -18.57
N THR A 129 13.89 4.64 -19.84
CA THR A 129 14.46 5.67 -20.71
C THR A 129 13.33 6.25 -21.54
N GLY A 130 13.06 7.53 -21.36
CA GLY A 130 12.11 8.28 -22.18
C GLY A 130 12.80 8.93 -23.37
N LYS A 131 12.10 9.90 -23.97
CA LYS A 131 12.64 10.67 -25.09
C LYS A 131 13.90 11.46 -24.69
N ASP A 132 14.81 11.65 -25.64
CA ASP A 132 16.05 12.44 -25.49
C ASP A 132 16.96 11.89 -24.36
N ASP A 133 17.04 10.57 -24.20
CA ASP A 133 17.80 9.85 -23.16
C ASP A 133 17.46 10.24 -21.71
N SER A 134 16.28 10.82 -21.50
CA SER A 134 15.79 11.17 -20.17
C SER A 134 15.54 9.90 -19.35
N ARG A 135 16.13 9.80 -18.15
CA ARG A 135 15.96 8.65 -17.25
C ARG A 135 14.86 8.91 -16.24
N PHE A 136 14.02 7.90 -16.02
CA PHE A 136 12.98 7.88 -15.00
C PHE A 136 13.12 6.65 -14.13
N THR A 137 12.89 6.80 -12.84
CA THR A 137 12.89 5.69 -11.89
C THR A 137 11.48 5.45 -11.41
N LEU A 138 10.98 4.24 -11.64
CA LEU A 138 9.76 3.73 -11.02
C LEU A 138 10.14 3.00 -9.74
N SER A 139 9.59 3.43 -8.61
CA SER A 139 9.79 2.80 -7.30
C SER A 139 8.46 2.54 -6.61
N ALA A 140 8.45 1.67 -5.60
CA ALA A 140 7.30 1.43 -4.75
C ALA A 140 7.67 1.51 -3.27
N SER A 141 6.68 1.86 -2.44
CA SER A 141 6.74 1.77 -0.99
C SER A 141 5.37 1.43 -0.44
N SER A 142 5.31 1.07 0.84
CA SER A 142 4.06 1.11 1.57
C SER A 142 3.52 2.55 1.65
N ALA A 143 2.19 2.68 1.75
CA ALA A 143 1.48 3.95 1.67
C ALA A 143 1.57 4.81 2.94
N GLY A 144 2.76 5.03 3.51
CA GLY A 144 2.92 5.66 4.83
C GLY A 144 2.36 7.10 4.94
N LYS A 145 2.47 7.93 3.89
CA LYS A 145 1.89 9.31 3.88
C LYS A 145 0.48 9.37 3.28
N ALA A 146 0.09 8.35 2.53
CA ALA A 146 -1.15 8.26 1.79
C ALA A 146 -2.02 7.09 2.29
N GLU A 147 -1.93 6.75 3.58
CA GLU A 147 -2.56 5.55 4.15
C GLU A 147 -4.08 5.54 3.99
N ARG A 148 -4.73 6.69 3.71
CA ARG A 148 -6.18 6.74 3.46
C ARG A 148 -6.54 6.34 2.02
N GLU A 149 -5.58 6.42 1.12
CA GLU A 149 -5.72 6.24 -0.33
C GLU A 149 -5.34 4.82 -0.78
N GLY A 150 -4.70 4.01 0.07
CA GLY A 150 -4.37 2.61 -0.23
C GLY A 150 -3.33 1.99 0.70
N GLU A 151 -2.70 0.91 0.25
CA GLU A 151 -1.65 0.17 0.98
C GLU A 151 -0.26 0.31 0.37
N THR A 152 -0.18 0.48 -0.96
CA THR A 152 1.06 0.65 -1.71
C THR A 152 1.01 1.98 -2.46
N THR A 153 2.14 2.70 -2.51
CA THR A 153 2.34 3.85 -3.39
C THR A 153 3.44 3.54 -4.41
N LEU A 154 3.14 3.74 -5.68
CA LEU A 154 4.12 3.81 -6.76
C LEU A 154 4.57 5.26 -6.94
N TRP A 155 5.86 5.46 -7.15
CA TRP A 155 6.48 6.75 -7.37
C TRP A 155 7.23 6.74 -8.69
N LEU A 156 6.98 7.77 -9.50
CA LEU A 156 7.74 8.05 -10.71
C LEU A 156 8.60 9.28 -10.46
N ARG A 157 9.91 9.11 -10.55
CA ARG A 157 10.90 10.19 -10.39
C ARG A 157 11.68 10.40 -11.69
N ASP A 158 12.13 11.63 -11.93
CA ASP A 158 13.13 11.93 -12.96
C ASP A 158 14.55 11.69 -12.47
N SER A 159 15.53 11.99 -13.32
CA SER A 159 16.97 11.90 -13.04
C SER A 159 17.44 12.79 -11.89
N ASP A 160 16.69 13.84 -11.55
CA ASP A 160 17.01 14.78 -10.48
C ASP A 160 16.31 14.37 -9.16
N GLU A 161 15.80 13.13 -9.09
CA GLU A 161 15.01 12.58 -7.98
C GLU A 161 13.73 13.36 -7.69
N THR A 162 13.23 14.14 -8.67
CA THR A 162 11.98 14.90 -8.51
C THR A 162 10.78 14.00 -8.72
N VAL A 163 9.84 13.99 -7.77
CA VAL A 163 8.58 13.24 -7.90
C VAL A 163 7.71 13.87 -9.00
N LEU A 164 7.56 13.13 -10.09
CA LEU A 164 6.71 13.51 -11.22
C LEU A 164 5.28 13.04 -11.03
N ALA A 165 5.10 11.86 -10.45
CA ALA A 165 3.78 11.32 -10.16
C ALA A 165 3.86 10.29 -9.05
N SER A 166 2.75 10.12 -8.32
CA SER A 166 2.58 9.02 -7.41
C SER A 166 1.16 8.46 -7.48
N ALA A 167 1.02 7.14 -7.46
CA ALA A 167 -0.26 6.45 -7.45
C ALA A 167 -0.34 5.55 -6.23
N THR A 168 -1.31 5.80 -5.35
CA THR A 168 -1.59 4.99 -4.16
C THR A 168 -2.79 4.10 -4.42
N PHE A 169 -2.60 2.80 -4.21
CA PHE A 169 -3.60 1.79 -4.54
C PHE A 169 -3.65 0.66 -3.51
N SER A 170 -4.73 -0.11 -3.60
CA SER A 170 -4.87 -1.41 -2.94
C SER A 170 -5.37 -2.43 -3.97
N VAL A 171 -5.04 -3.70 -3.75
CA VAL A 171 -5.49 -4.79 -4.60
C VAL A 171 -6.47 -5.61 -3.80
N THR A 172 -7.69 -5.76 -4.29
CA THR A 172 -8.76 -6.47 -3.61
C THR A 172 -9.22 -7.63 -4.47
N ARG A 173 -9.71 -8.71 -3.84
CA ARG A 173 -10.31 -9.82 -4.57
C ARG A 173 -11.81 -9.60 -4.67
N GLN A 174 -12.35 -9.54 -5.88
CA GLN A 174 -13.80 -9.52 -6.14
C GLN A 174 -14.13 -10.62 -7.13
N GLN A 175 -15.13 -11.47 -6.81
CA GLN A 175 -15.61 -12.53 -7.72
C GLN A 175 -14.46 -13.37 -8.31
N GLU A 176 -13.54 -13.84 -7.46
CA GLU A 176 -12.33 -14.60 -7.85
C GLU A 176 -11.26 -13.85 -8.66
N GLN A 177 -11.48 -12.57 -9.00
CA GLN A 177 -10.54 -11.76 -9.77
C GLN A 177 -9.81 -10.74 -8.90
N TRP A 178 -8.56 -10.45 -9.24
CA TRP A 178 -7.81 -9.36 -8.62
C TRP A 178 -8.19 -8.02 -9.25
N GLN A 179 -8.46 -7.06 -8.37
CA GLN A 179 -8.88 -5.73 -8.76
C GLN A 179 -8.00 -4.69 -8.07
N LEU A 180 -7.36 -3.85 -8.87
CA LEU A 180 -6.55 -2.74 -8.40
C LEU A 180 -7.42 -1.49 -8.27
N THR A 181 -7.55 -0.98 -7.05
CA THR A 181 -8.29 0.24 -6.76
C THR A 181 -7.30 1.36 -6.45
N ILE A 182 -7.32 2.43 -7.25
CA ILE A 182 -6.50 3.62 -7.02
C ILE A 182 -7.31 4.58 -6.15
N GLY A 183 -6.93 4.73 -4.87
CA GLY A 183 -7.53 5.71 -3.98
C GLY A 183 -6.86 7.08 -4.04
N GLY A 184 -5.70 7.19 -4.68
CA GLY A 184 -5.01 8.47 -4.85
C GLY A 184 -4.08 8.50 -6.05
N LEU A 185 -4.15 9.58 -6.82
CA LEU A 185 -3.23 9.88 -7.91
C LEU A 185 -2.78 11.34 -7.75
N GLN A 186 -1.50 11.54 -7.48
CA GLN A 186 -0.92 12.85 -7.22
C GLN A 186 0.13 13.15 -8.30
N GLY A 187 0.02 14.34 -8.89
CA GLY A 187 1.01 14.85 -9.82
C GLY A 187 2.19 15.53 -9.10
N PRO A 188 3.07 16.20 -9.84
CA PRO A 188 4.18 16.97 -9.27
C PRO A 188 3.64 18.02 -8.30
N ARG A 189 4.38 18.27 -7.24
CA ARG A 189 4.07 19.38 -6.32
C ARG A 189 4.01 20.70 -7.08
N SER A 190 3.14 21.61 -6.65
CA SER A 190 2.90 22.90 -7.30
C SER A 190 4.12 23.82 -7.38
N ASN A 191 5.14 23.56 -6.58
CA ASN A 191 6.43 24.28 -6.59
C ASN A 191 7.40 23.76 -7.66
N ILE A 192 7.07 22.67 -8.36
CA ILE A 192 7.89 22.17 -9.48
C ILE A 192 7.57 23.04 -10.70
N PRO A 193 8.60 23.61 -11.36
CA PRO A 193 8.39 24.44 -12.54
C PRO A 193 7.58 23.69 -13.60
N HIS A 194 6.62 24.38 -14.22
CA HIS A 194 5.80 23.79 -15.29
C HIS A 194 6.63 23.20 -16.42
N ASP A 195 7.86 23.69 -16.63
CA ASP A 195 8.78 23.20 -17.65
C ASP A 195 9.36 21.82 -17.33
N VAL A 196 9.51 21.46 -16.05
CA VAL A 196 9.88 20.09 -15.64
C VAL A 196 8.71 19.14 -15.90
N ILE A 197 7.49 19.55 -15.57
CA ILE A 197 6.26 18.79 -15.81
C ILE A 197 6.06 18.55 -17.32
N LYS A 198 6.24 19.58 -18.15
CA LYS A 198 6.14 19.49 -19.61
C LYS A 198 7.24 18.61 -20.20
N ARG A 199 8.48 18.72 -19.73
CA ARG A 199 9.60 17.86 -20.16
C ARG A 199 9.34 16.41 -19.82
N ALA A 200 8.97 16.11 -18.58
CA ALA A 200 8.58 14.77 -18.13
C ALA A 200 7.39 14.21 -18.94
N THR A 201 6.34 15.01 -19.16
CA THR A 201 5.18 14.63 -19.99
C THR A 201 5.59 14.27 -21.41
N ARG A 202 6.48 15.06 -22.03
CA ARG A 202 6.96 14.85 -23.40
C ARG A 202 7.88 13.63 -23.48
N ALA A 203 8.67 13.39 -22.45
CA ALA A 203 9.59 12.26 -22.35
C ALA A 203 8.88 10.94 -22.02
N CYS A 204 7.74 10.97 -21.31
CA CYS A 204 6.87 9.83 -21.04
C CYS A 204 5.84 9.56 -22.17
N TYR A 205 6.15 9.90 -23.43
CA TYR A 205 5.27 9.70 -24.60
C TYR A 205 3.85 10.31 -24.47
N GLY A 206 3.68 11.36 -23.66
CA GLY A 206 2.37 11.97 -23.42
C GLY A 206 1.49 11.24 -22.39
N LEU A 207 1.95 10.12 -21.83
CA LEU A 207 1.29 9.42 -20.71
C LEU A 207 1.65 10.10 -19.39
N PHE A 208 1.18 11.33 -19.22
CA PHE A 208 1.27 12.01 -17.93
C PHE A 208 -0.04 11.81 -17.17
N PRO A 209 -0.02 11.38 -15.90
CA PRO A 209 -1.24 11.24 -15.12
C PRO A 209 -1.82 12.63 -14.82
N LYS A 210 -2.61 13.15 -15.77
CA LYS A 210 -3.57 14.21 -15.51
C LYS A 210 -4.89 13.53 -15.17
N THR A 211 -5.32 13.72 -13.93
CA THR A 211 -6.70 13.83 -13.41
C THR A 211 -6.88 12.98 -12.14
N PRO A 212 -7.34 13.55 -11.02
CA PRO A 212 -7.80 12.79 -9.86
C PRO A 212 -9.20 12.22 -10.16
N ALA A 213 -9.25 11.06 -10.81
CA ALA A 213 -10.45 10.23 -10.81
C ALA A 213 -10.08 8.91 -10.14
N ALA A 214 -10.64 8.65 -8.95
CA ALA A 214 -10.54 7.35 -8.31
C ALA A 214 -11.09 6.31 -9.30
N GLY A 215 -10.20 5.42 -9.75
CA GLY A 215 -10.47 4.43 -10.78
C GLY A 215 -10.26 3.04 -10.22
N VAL A 216 -11.14 2.13 -10.63
CA VAL A 216 -11.02 0.71 -10.32
C VAL A 216 -10.61 0.01 -11.61
N TYR A 217 -9.43 -0.60 -11.61
CA TYR A 217 -8.86 -1.29 -12.76
C TYR A 217 -8.83 -2.80 -12.46
N LEU A 218 -9.29 -3.61 -13.39
CA LEU A 218 -9.18 -5.06 -13.30
C LEU A 218 -7.77 -5.47 -13.73
N VAL A 219 -7.10 -6.31 -12.92
CA VAL A 219 -5.79 -6.86 -13.26
C VAL A 219 -6.00 -8.31 -13.64
N ASP A 220 -5.96 -8.60 -14.94
CA ASP A 220 -5.95 -9.99 -15.44
C ASP A 220 -4.51 -10.50 -15.50
N GLY A 221 -4.30 -11.76 -15.08
CA GLY A 221 -3.00 -12.38 -14.85
C GLY A 221 -2.21 -12.76 -16.11
N GLY A 222 -2.58 -12.23 -17.27
CA GLY A 222 -1.90 -12.48 -18.54
C GLY A 222 -2.13 -11.33 -19.51
N ALA A 223 -1.04 -10.65 -19.88
CA ALA A 223 -0.97 -9.49 -20.78
C ALA A 223 -1.79 -8.25 -20.34
N LEU A 224 -1.12 -7.10 -20.27
CA LEU A 224 -1.70 -5.78 -20.02
C LEU A 224 -3.05 -5.60 -20.75
N PRO A 225 -4.20 -5.49 -20.04
CA PRO A 225 -5.48 -5.37 -20.71
C PRO A 225 -5.86 -3.91 -20.97
N ARG A 226 -6.62 -3.73 -22.06
CA ARG A 226 -7.26 -2.48 -22.47
C ARG A 226 -8.20 -1.96 -21.39
N SER A 227 -8.05 -0.68 -21.06
CA SER A 227 -8.90 0.08 -20.13
C SER A 227 -10.39 -0.07 -20.45
N SER A 228 -11.15 -0.78 -19.60
CA SER A 228 -12.61 -0.79 -19.61
C SER A 228 -13.12 0.03 -18.43
N TYR A 229 -13.67 1.22 -18.73
CA TYR A 229 -14.30 2.10 -17.75
C TYR A 229 -15.70 1.55 -17.40
N LEU A 230 -15.89 1.07 -16.17
CA LEU A 230 -17.23 0.85 -15.64
C LEU A 230 -17.73 2.16 -15.00
N ARG A 231 -18.52 2.92 -15.77
CA ARG A 231 -19.24 4.09 -15.29
C ARG A 231 -20.44 3.63 -14.47
N GLY A 232 -20.37 3.73 -13.14
CA GLY A 232 -21.53 3.56 -12.27
C GLY A 232 -22.62 4.58 -12.64
N GLN A 233 -23.82 4.08 -12.96
CA GLN A 233 -25.01 4.91 -13.12
C GLN A 233 -25.45 5.46 -11.75
N ARG A 234 -26.00 6.68 -11.79
CA ARG A 234 -26.44 7.48 -10.63
C ARG A 234 -27.57 6.81 -9.87
#